data_AF-A0A2E2AXU6-F1
#
_entry.id   AF-A0A2E2AXU6-F1
#
_cell.length_a   1.000
_cell.length_b   1.000
_cell.length_c   1.000
_cell.angle_alpha   90.00
_cell.angle_beta   90.00
_cell.angle_gamma   90.00
#
_symmetry.space_group_name_H-M   'P 1'
#
loop_
_entity.id
_entity.type
_entity.pdbx_description
1 polymer ?
#
loop_
_entity_poly.entity_id
_entity_poly.type
_entity_poly.pdbx_seq_one_letter_code
_entity_poly.pdbx_strand_id
1 'polypeptide(L)'
;YLCTDGLPIDQSPLYQGQVNANSEFIDRDPRLDAIIVQKGEQYLLEAASTDYAPDPYQPTIASATGYRVEKYVDVNGYFLDHIIMRYGEVLLNYAEAVYELNDAISDADLDLSINLLRDRVGMPDLTNAFVTGNGLNMRDEIRRERRIELAMEGARYDDLLRWKIAETELPKALEGVRFFNAEYVNTDVTSLVLTTDSVLVGEAASQRSFDPSKQYLWPIPLNQISINQNLEQNPNW
;
A
#
# COMPACT_ATOMS: atom_id res chain seq x y z
N TYR A 1 -3.00 -6.14 1.29
CA TYR A 1 -3.13 -7.28 0.37
C TYR A 1 -4.14 -8.26 0.93
N LEU A 2 -4.82 -8.99 0.05
CA LEU A 2 -5.80 -10.02 0.39
C LEU A 2 -5.10 -11.37 0.62
N CYS A 3 -5.84 -12.36 1.10
CA CYS A 3 -5.47 -13.76 0.99
C CYS A 3 -5.76 -14.31 -0.42
N THR A 4 -5.20 -15.46 -0.78
CA THR A 4 -5.37 -16.09 -2.11
C THR A 4 -6.81 -16.48 -2.43
N ASP A 5 -7.69 -16.54 -1.43
CA ASP A 5 -9.15 -16.70 -1.59
C ASP A 5 -9.88 -15.37 -1.89
N GLY A 6 -9.15 -14.26 -1.99
CA GLY A 6 -9.71 -12.92 -2.22
C GLY A 6 -10.26 -12.24 -0.97
N LEU A 7 -10.16 -12.84 0.22
CA LEU A 7 -10.66 -12.27 1.45
C LEU A 7 -9.60 -11.46 2.21
N PRO A 8 -10.00 -10.42 2.98
CA PRO A 8 -9.14 -9.76 3.95
C PRO A 8 -8.57 -10.72 5.00
N ILE A 9 -7.42 -10.38 5.58
CA ILE A 9 -6.73 -11.21 6.58
C ILE A 9 -7.54 -11.41 7.87
N ASP A 10 -8.48 -10.51 8.17
CA ASP A 10 -9.38 -10.57 9.33
C ASP A 10 -10.64 -11.42 9.06
N GLN A 11 -10.83 -11.89 7.81
CA GLN A 11 -11.98 -12.71 7.41
C GLN A 11 -11.58 -14.05 6.78
N SER A 12 -10.39 -14.13 6.15
CA SER A 12 -9.93 -15.34 5.48
C SER A 12 -9.53 -16.42 6.48
N PRO A 13 -10.04 -17.66 6.33
CA PRO A 13 -9.55 -18.80 7.10
C PRO A 13 -8.14 -19.23 6.69
N LEU A 14 -7.58 -18.72 5.58
CA LEU A 14 -6.22 -19.03 5.14
C LEU A 14 -5.18 -18.29 5.97
N TYR A 15 -5.52 -17.11 6.51
CA TYR A 15 -4.59 -16.35 7.33
C TYR A 15 -4.47 -16.95 8.74
N GLN A 16 -3.35 -17.65 8.99
CA GLN A 16 -3.06 -18.29 10.27
C GLN A 16 -2.39 -17.37 11.31
N GLY A 17 -2.35 -16.07 11.03
CA GLY A 17 -1.56 -15.10 11.81
C GLY A 17 -0.06 -15.23 11.56
N GLN A 18 0.71 -14.34 12.21
CA GLN A 18 2.15 -14.28 11.99
C GLN A 18 2.90 -15.00 13.11
N VAL A 19 3.61 -16.07 12.76
CA VAL A 19 4.43 -16.88 13.68
C VAL A 19 5.93 -16.76 13.44
N ASN A 20 6.31 -16.17 12.30
CA ASN A 20 7.68 -15.86 11.89
C ASN A 20 7.67 -14.70 10.88
N ALA A 21 8.83 -14.16 10.52
CA ALA A 21 8.94 -12.99 9.64
C ALA A 21 8.30 -13.18 8.24
N ASN A 22 8.30 -14.40 7.70
CA ASN A 22 7.78 -14.68 6.35
C ASN A 22 6.34 -15.22 6.34
N SER A 23 5.76 -15.53 7.50
CA SER A 23 4.40 -16.06 7.59
C SER A 23 3.33 -15.08 7.10
N GLU A 24 3.63 -13.78 7.05
CA GLU A 24 2.74 -12.80 6.43
C GLU A 24 2.53 -13.04 4.94
N PHE A 25 3.47 -13.66 4.23
CA PHE A 25 3.45 -13.84 2.77
C PHE A 25 2.76 -15.14 2.34
N ILE A 26 2.45 -16.03 3.29
CA ILE A 26 1.79 -17.32 3.03
C ILE A 26 0.31 -17.09 2.68
N ASP A 27 -0.14 -17.73 1.59
CA ASP A 27 -1.51 -17.67 1.10
C ASP A 27 -2.03 -16.22 0.91
N ARG A 28 -1.16 -15.35 0.39
CA ARG A 28 -1.47 -13.95 0.08
C ARG A 28 -1.56 -13.69 -1.41
N ASP A 29 -2.17 -12.56 -1.74
CA ASP A 29 -2.09 -11.96 -3.08
C ASP A 29 -0.63 -11.93 -3.56
N PRO A 30 -0.28 -12.57 -4.69
CA PRO A 30 1.10 -12.68 -5.17
C PRO A 30 1.79 -11.33 -5.42
N ARG A 31 1.01 -10.25 -5.56
CA ARG A 31 1.57 -8.89 -5.69
C ARG A 31 2.21 -8.38 -4.41
N LEU A 32 1.89 -8.95 -3.24
CA LEU A 32 2.61 -8.64 -2.00
C LEU A 32 4.10 -8.99 -2.15
N ASP A 33 4.36 -10.22 -2.58
CA ASP A 33 5.70 -10.77 -2.76
C ASP A 33 6.45 -10.11 -3.93
N ALA A 34 5.73 -9.76 -5.01
CA ALA A 34 6.32 -9.05 -6.14
C ALA A 34 6.69 -7.57 -5.85
N ILE A 35 6.28 -7.03 -4.70
CA ILE A 35 6.51 -5.62 -4.33
C ILE A 35 7.37 -5.51 -3.08
N ILE A 36 7.22 -6.44 -2.14
CA ILE A 36 7.87 -6.41 -0.83
C ILE A 36 8.79 -7.62 -0.70
N VAL A 37 10.05 -7.34 -0.39
CA VAL A 37 11.09 -8.36 -0.23
C VAL A 37 10.87 -9.15 1.07
N GLN A 38 10.90 -10.47 1.00
CA GLN A 38 10.86 -11.34 2.18
C GLN A 38 12.21 -11.42 2.89
N LYS A 39 12.19 -11.84 4.16
CA LYS A 39 13.42 -12.10 4.90
C LYS A 39 14.22 -13.21 4.21
N GLY A 40 15.49 -12.91 3.93
CA GLY A 40 16.45 -13.85 3.35
C GLY A 40 16.45 -13.89 1.83
N GLU A 41 15.59 -13.12 1.16
CA GLU A 41 15.67 -12.92 -0.28
C GLU A 41 16.83 -11.99 -0.65
N GLN A 42 17.38 -12.20 -1.85
CA GLN A 42 18.43 -11.36 -2.38
C GLN A 42 17.81 -10.08 -2.96
N TYR A 43 18.23 -8.92 -2.47
CA TYR A 43 17.62 -7.64 -2.87
C TYR A 43 18.30 -7.02 -4.11
N LEU A 44 19.60 -7.21 -4.27
CA LEU A 44 20.38 -6.71 -5.41
C LEU A 44 21.23 -7.85 -5.99
N LEU A 45 20.93 -8.30 -7.22
CA LEU A 45 21.78 -9.25 -7.96
C LEU A 45 23.01 -8.53 -8.55
N GLU A 46 23.92 -8.03 -7.73
CA GLU A 46 25.31 -7.95 -8.18
C GLU A 46 25.90 -9.36 -7.99
N ALA A 47 26.54 -9.93 -9.02
CA ALA A 47 27.03 -11.32 -9.01
C ALA A 47 28.08 -11.65 -7.91
N ALA A 48 28.42 -10.67 -7.07
CA ALA A 48 29.29 -10.79 -5.90
C ALA A 48 28.71 -10.12 -4.63
N SER A 49 27.47 -9.60 -4.66
CA SER A 49 26.85 -9.02 -3.47
C SER A 49 26.33 -10.14 -2.56
N THR A 50 26.63 -10.03 -1.27
CA THR A 50 25.96 -10.80 -0.20
C THR A 50 24.81 -9.97 0.38
N ASP A 51 24.18 -9.12 -0.45
CA ASP A 51 23.18 -8.15 -0.02
C ASP A 51 21.80 -8.79 -0.04
N TYR A 52 21.57 -9.60 0.98
CA TYR A 52 20.24 -10.10 1.33
C TYR A 52 19.42 -8.97 1.92
N ALA A 53 18.09 -9.04 1.80
CA ALA A 53 17.16 -8.19 2.52
C ALA A 53 17.67 -8.01 3.96
N PRO A 54 18.23 -6.83 4.30
CA PRO A 54 18.95 -6.67 5.55
C PRO A 54 17.97 -6.79 6.70
N ASP A 55 18.50 -7.24 7.84
CA ASP A 55 17.73 -7.40 9.06
C ASP A 55 16.96 -6.09 9.36
N PRO A 56 15.62 -6.12 9.29
CA PRO A 56 14.78 -4.95 9.45
C PRO A 56 14.87 -4.32 10.85
N TYR A 57 15.57 -4.97 11.77
CA TYR A 57 15.74 -4.59 13.15
C TYR A 57 17.21 -4.40 13.55
N GLN A 58 18.15 -4.33 12.59
CA GLN A 58 19.50 -3.81 12.84
C GLN A 58 19.47 -2.28 12.69
N PRO A 59 19.92 -1.52 13.70
CA PRO A 59 19.87 -0.06 13.69
C PRO A 59 20.83 0.50 12.64
N THR A 60 20.34 0.60 11.41
CA THR A 60 20.87 1.42 10.34
C THR A 60 19.73 2.29 9.79
N ILE A 61 20.06 3.31 9.03
CA ILE A 61 19.14 4.34 8.50
C ILE A 61 18.14 3.78 7.46
N ALA A 62 18.02 2.46 7.32
CA ALA A 62 17.66 1.85 6.05
C ALA A 62 16.19 1.45 5.87
N SER A 63 15.40 1.27 6.93
CA SER A 63 13.93 1.12 6.83
C SER A 63 13.22 1.38 8.17
N ALA A 64 12.33 2.37 8.22
CA ALA A 64 11.57 2.72 9.44
C ALA A 64 10.45 1.72 9.76
N THR A 65 9.95 0.99 8.76
CA THR A 65 8.88 -0.02 8.91
C THR A 65 9.41 -1.45 8.82
N GLY A 66 10.70 -1.62 8.50
CA GLY A 66 11.32 -2.92 8.25
C GLY A 66 10.84 -3.63 6.97
N TYR A 67 9.89 -3.05 6.22
CA TYR A 67 9.61 -3.48 4.85
C TYR A 67 10.62 -2.88 3.88
N ARG A 68 10.87 -3.58 2.77
CA ARG A 68 11.64 -3.09 1.63
C ARG A 68 10.84 -3.29 0.36
N VAL A 69 10.93 -2.32 -0.53
CA VAL A 69 10.24 -2.34 -1.82
C VAL A 69 11.21 -2.84 -2.89
N GLU A 70 10.79 -3.85 -3.65
CA GLU A 70 11.47 -4.37 -4.83
C GLU A 70 10.91 -3.78 -6.14
N LYS A 71 9.68 -3.27 -6.12
CA LYS A 71 9.06 -2.70 -7.32
C LYS A 71 9.94 -1.60 -7.94
N TYR A 72 10.17 -1.72 -9.25
CA TYR A 72 11.09 -0.89 -10.05
C TYR A 72 12.58 -1.08 -9.78
N VAL A 73 12.99 -1.91 -8.80
CA VAL A 73 14.40 -2.23 -8.58
C VAL A 73 14.86 -3.18 -9.68
N ASP A 74 15.70 -2.69 -10.59
CA ASP A 74 16.40 -3.53 -11.57
C ASP A 74 17.81 -3.81 -11.07
N VAL A 75 18.15 -5.09 -11.00
CA VAL A 75 19.44 -5.57 -10.55
C VAL A 75 20.62 -5.20 -11.47
N ASN A 76 20.35 -4.84 -12.72
CA ASN A 76 21.37 -4.42 -13.68
C ASN A 76 21.22 -2.96 -14.15
N GLY A 77 20.22 -2.25 -13.63
CA GLY A 77 19.78 -0.96 -14.16
C GLY A 77 20.10 0.20 -13.22
N TYR A 78 20.92 1.16 -13.68
CA TYR A 78 21.02 2.48 -13.04
C TYR A 78 19.84 3.40 -13.40
N PHE A 79 18.94 2.95 -14.27
CA PHE A 79 17.80 3.71 -14.76
C PHE A 79 16.50 3.00 -14.39
N LEU A 80 15.56 3.76 -13.86
CA LEU A 80 14.22 3.29 -13.51
C LEU A 80 13.26 3.70 -14.64
N ASP A 81 12.51 2.74 -15.19
CA ASP A 81 11.40 3.05 -16.08
C ASP A 81 10.18 3.45 -15.23
N HIS A 82 10.07 4.76 -14.95
CA HIS A 82 9.00 5.28 -14.13
C HIS A 82 7.72 5.42 -14.95
N ILE A 83 6.84 4.44 -14.78
CA ILE A 83 5.54 4.39 -15.45
C ILE A 83 4.64 5.51 -14.90
N ILE A 84 4.24 6.43 -15.77
CA ILE A 84 3.29 7.51 -15.44
C ILE A 84 1.84 7.07 -15.65
N MET A 85 1.58 6.23 -16.65
CA MET A 85 0.28 5.62 -16.91
C MET A 85 0.48 4.22 -17.48
N ARG A 86 -0.41 3.30 -17.12
CA ARG A 86 -0.45 1.95 -17.69
C ARG A 86 -1.86 1.43 -17.78
N TYR A 87 -2.05 0.40 -18.60
CA TYR A 87 -3.35 -0.18 -18.87
C TYR A 87 -4.11 -0.60 -17.60
N GLY A 88 -3.41 -1.08 -16.57
CA GLY A 88 -4.06 -1.44 -15.31
C GLY A 88 -4.78 -0.27 -14.63
N GLU A 89 -4.25 0.95 -14.72
CA GLU A 89 -4.95 2.14 -14.22
C GLU A 89 -6.22 2.44 -15.03
N VAL A 90 -6.18 2.23 -16.36
CA VAL A 90 -7.36 2.44 -17.23
C VAL A 90 -8.52 1.53 -16.80
N LEU A 91 -8.22 0.26 -16.50
CA LEU A 91 -9.22 -0.71 -16.03
C LEU A 91 -9.80 -0.29 -14.66
N LEU A 92 -8.94 0.15 -13.74
CA LEU A 92 -9.36 0.62 -12.41
C LEU A 92 -10.21 1.90 -12.51
N ASN A 93 -9.83 2.85 -13.36
CA ASN A 93 -10.57 4.08 -13.59
C ASN A 93 -11.96 3.79 -14.15
N TYR A 94 -12.08 2.84 -15.07
CA TYR A 94 -13.36 2.37 -15.59
C TYR A 94 -14.24 1.78 -14.48
N ALA A 95 -13.73 0.83 -13.70
CA ALA A 95 -14.49 0.17 -12.63
C ALA A 95 -14.99 1.18 -11.59
N GLU A 96 -14.12 2.09 -11.15
CA GLU A 96 -14.48 3.12 -10.18
C GLU A 96 -15.51 4.09 -10.77
N ALA A 97 -15.35 4.54 -12.01
CA ALA A 97 -16.29 5.46 -12.65
C ALA A 97 -17.69 4.83 -12.85
N VAL A 98 -17.76 3.55 -13.26
CA VAL A 98 -19.03 2.83 -13.40
C VAL A 98 -19.73 2.71 -12.05
N TYR A 99 -18.99 2.34 -11.00
CA TYR A 99 -19.54 2.21 -9.66
C TYR A 99 -20.02 3.56 -9.11
N GLU A 100 -19.19 4.60 -9.15
CA GLU A 100 -19.53 5.93 -8.61
C GLU A 100 -20.67 6.62 -9.39
N LEU A 101 -20.87 6.29 -10.67
CA LEU A 101 -21.98 6.80 -11.47
C LEU A 101 -23.33 6.18 -11.06
N ASN A 102 -23.35 4.88 -10.73
CA ASN A 102 -24.57 4.10 -10.58
C ASN A 102 -24.81 3.60 -9.15
N ASP A 103 -23.87 3.83 -8.24
CA ASP A 103 -23.74 3.15 -6.94
C ASP A 103 -23.78 1.61 -7.05
N ALA A 104 -23.41 1.08 -8.22
CA ALA A 104 -23.41 -0.33 -8.56
C ALA A 104 -22.49 -0.60 -9.77
N ILE A 105 -21.98 -1.82 -9.87
CA ILE A 105 -21.21 -2.32 -11.01
C ILE A 105 -21.64 -3.75 -11.30
N SER A 106 -21.83 -4.11 -12.58
CA SER A 106 -22.24 -5.47 -12.94
C SER A 106 -21.05 -6.44 -12.93
N ASP A 107 -21.31 -7.74 -12.81
CA ASP A 107 -20.25 -8.75 -12.93
C ASP A 107 -19.59 -8.70 -14.31
N ALA A 108 -20.33 -8.37 -15.38
CA ALA A 108 -19.76 -8.18 -16.71
C ALA A 108 -18.79 -6.99 -16.78
N ASP A 109 -19.08 -5.89 -16.09
CA ASP A 109 -18.17 -4.75 -16.01
C ASP A 109 -16.93 -5.08 -15.16
N LEU A 110 -17.08 -5.90 -14.10
CA LEU A 110 -15.97 -6.42 -13.31
C LEU A 110 -15.06 -7.32 -14.15
N ASP A 111 -15.63 -8.23 -14.94
CA ASP A 111 -14.95 -9.13 -15.87
C ASP A 111 -14.18 -8.38 -16.97
N LEU A 112 -14.73 -7.26 -17.43
CA LEU A 112 -14.07 -6.37 -18.40
C LEU A 112 -13.00 -5.46 -17.78
N SER A 113 -12.84 -5.45 -16.45
CA SER A 113 -11.96 -4.49 -15.75
C SER A 113 -11.11 -5.10 -14.64
N ILE A 114 -11.60 -5.10 -13.39
CA ILE A 114 -10.87 -5.54 -12.20
C ILE A 114 -10.44 -7.00 -12.32
N ASN A 115 -11.30 -7.88 -12.84
CA ASN A 115 -11.00 -9.31 -12.91
C ASN A 115 -9.88 -9.60 -13.90
N LEU A 116 -9.68 -8.80 -14.95
CA LEU A 116 -8.49 -8.91 -15.81
C LEU A 116 -7.17 -8.71 -15.04
N LEU A 117 -7.17 -7.87 -14.01
CA LEU A 117 -6.00 -7.64 -13.15
C LEU A 117 -5.79 -8.79 -12.17
N ARG A 118 -6.88 -9.32 -11.62
CA ARG A 118 -6.89 -10.42 -10.65
C ARG A 118 -6.47 -11.72 -11.32
N ASP A 119 -7.02 -12.03 -12.49
CA ASP A 119 -6.66 -13.18 -13.33
C ASP A 119 -5.17 -13.18 -13.67
N ARG A 120 -4.61 -12.02 -14.04
CA ARG A 120 -3.18 -11.90 -14.39
C ARG A 120 -2.26 -12.39 -13.28
N VAL A 121 -2.69 -12.29 -12.03
CA VAL A 121 -1.90 -12.71 -10.84
C VAL A 121 -2.51 -13.92 -10.14
N GLY A 122 -3.50 -14.59 -10.73
CA GLY A 122 -4.15 -15.78 -10.17
C GLY A 122 -5.00 -15.52 -8.93
N MET A 123 -5.49 -14.30 -8.74
CA MET A 123 -6.45 -13.96 -7.69
C MET A 123 -7.88 -14.26 -8.17
N PRO A 124 -8.78 -14.74 -7.29
CA PRO A 124 -10.13 -15.13 -7.68
C PRO A 124 -10.95 -13.92 -8.09
N ASP A 125 -11.88 -14.09 -9.04
CA ASP A 125 -12.74 -13.02 -9.52
C ASP A 125 -13.53 -12.33 -8.40
N LEU A 126 -13.59 -11.01 -8.49
CA LEU A 126 -14.51 -10.21 -7.72
C LEU A 126 -15.88 -10.26 -8.39
N THR A 127 -16.90 -10.68 -7.64
CA THR A 127 -18.29 -10.72 -8.11
C THR A 127 -19.22 -10.09 -7.07
N ASN A 128 -20.38 -9.63 -7.51
CA ASN A 128 -21.43 -9.14 -6.61
C ASN A 128 -21.85 -10.22 -5.60
N ALA A 129 -21.88 -11.49 -6.03
CA ALA A 129 -22.17 -12.63 -5.17
C ALA A 129 -21.09 -12.85 -4.11
N PHE A 130 -19.81 -12.76 -4.48
CA PHE A 130 -18.68 -12.88 -3.55
C PHE A 130 -18.69 -11.75 -2.51
N VAL A 131 -18.87 -10.50 -2.95
CA VAL A 131 -18.92 -9.33 -2.06
C VAL A 131 -20.08 -9.46 -1.07
N THR A 132 -21.29 -9.76 -1.57
CA THR A 132 -22.48 -9.91 -0.72
C THR A 132 -22.34 -11.10 0.24
N GLY A 133 -21.88 -12.25 -0.26
CA GLY A 133 -21.76 -13.49 0.50
C GLY A 133 -20.79 -13.41 1.67
N ASN A 134 -19.79 -12.53 1.58
CA ASN A 134 -18.78 -12.30 2.61
C ASN A 134 -18.99 -11.00 3.40
N GLY A 135 -20.10 -10.28 3.17
CA GLY A 135 -20.39 -9.03 3.89
C GLY A 135 -19.39 -7.89 3.60
N LEU A 136 -18.78 -7.91 2.42
CA LEU A 136 -17.84 -6.88 1.95
C LEU A 136 -18.60 -5.69 1.33
N ASN A 137 -17.88 -4.60 1.07
CA ASN A 137 -18.40 -3.43 0.37
C ASN A 137 -17.73 -3.28 -1.01
N MET A 138 -18.52 -3.26 -2.08
CA MET A 138 -17.99 -3.21 -3.45
C MET A 138 -17.12 -1.97 -3.71
N ARG A 139 -17.50 -0.79 -3.17
CA ARG A 139 -16.69 0.43 -3.29
C ARG A 139 -15.32 0.22 -2.65
N ASP A 140 -15.28 -0.37 -1.46
CA ASP A 140 -14.03 -0.63 -0.74
C ASP A 140 -13.16 -1.68 -1.45
N GLU A 141 -13.76 -2.70 -2.07
CA GLU A 141 -13.04 -3.68 -2.88
C GLU A 141 -12.40 -3.05 -4.13
N ILE A 142 -13.14 -2.20 -4.86
CA ILE A 142 -12.58 -1.44 -6.01
C ILE A 142 -11.40 -0.56 -5.56
N ARG A 143 -11.56 0.18 -4.45
CA ARG A 143 -10.50 1.03 -3.89
C ARG A 143 -9.31 0.21 -3.37
N ARG A 144 -9.55 -0.99 -2.83
CA ARG A 144 -8.52 -1.93 -2.37
C ARG A 144 -7.72 -2.47 -3.55
N GLU A 145 -8.39 -2.91 -4.62
CA GLU A 145 -7.73 -3.37 -5.84
C GLU A 145 -6.85 -2.26 -6.41
N ARG A 146 -7.36 -1.02 -6.49
CA ARG A 146 -6.57 0.14 -6.91
C ARG A 146 -5.33 0.36 -6.04
N ARG A 147 -5.48 0.28 -4.71
CA ARG A 147 -4.38 0.43 -3.75
C ARG A 147 -3.30 -0.63 -3.95
N ILE A 148 -3.69 -1.89 -4.19
CA ILE A 148 -2.78 -3.02 -4.37
C ILE A 148 -2.06 -2.90 -5.71
N GLU A 149 -2.82 -2.70 -6.78
CA GLU A 149 -2.31 -2.68 -8.15
C GLU A 149 -1.33 -1.52 -8.36
N LEU A 150 -1.67 -0.32 -7.89
CA LEU A 150 -0.86 0.91 -8.06
C LEU A 150 0.06 1.20 -6.86
N ALA A 151 0.31 0.22 -6.00
CA ALA A 151 1.25 0.39 -4.89
C ALA A 151 2.62 0.82 -5.41
N MET A 152 3.20 1.86 -4.80
CA MET A 152 4.49 2.48 -5.18
C MET A 152 4.49 3.13 -6.58
N GLU A 153 3.33 3.52 -7.11
CA GLU A 153 3.18 4.23 -8.40
C GLU A 153 2.63 5.66 -8.23
N GLY A 154 2.77 6.27 -7.05
CA GLY A 154 2.37 7.66 -6.81
C GLY A 154 0.87 7.93 -6.64
N ALA A 155 -0.01 6.96 -6.90
CA ALA A 155 -1.47 7.17 -6.87
C ALA A 155 -2.08 7.38 -5.46
N ARG A 156 -1.49 6.76 -4.42
CA ARG A 156 -2.19 6.62 -3.12
C ARG A 156 -2.52 7.95 -2.45
N TYR A 157 -1.63 8.94 -2.51
CA TYR A 157 -1.88 10.22 -1.85
C TYR A 157 -3.06 10.95 -2.51
N ASP A 158 -3.06 11.04 -3.83
CA ASP A 158 -4.13 11.67 -4.60
C ASP A 158 -5.46 10.93 -4.44
N ASP A 159 -5.42 9.60 -4.40
CA ASP A 159 -6.58 8.76 -4.10
C ASP A 159 -7.20 9.09 -2.73
N LEU A 160 -6.38 9.22 -1.68
CA LEU A 160 -6.87 9.60 -0.35
C LEU A 160 -7.51 10.99 -0.34
N LEU A 161 -6.92 11.95 -1.06
CA LEU A 161 -7.42 13.31 -1.14
C LEU A 161 -8.76 13.37 -1.89
N ARG A 162 -8.85 12.78 -3.08
CA ARG A 162 -10.06 12.83 -3.93
C ARG A 162 -11.21 12.02 -3.35
N TRP A 163 -10.93 10.96 -2.60
CA TRP A 163 -11.94 10.21 -1.86
C TRP A 163 -12.40 10.87 -0.57
N LYS A 164 -11.79 11.99 -0.17
CA LYS A 164 -12.07 12.67 1.10
C LYS A 164 -11.95 11.73 2.31
N ILE A 165 -10.87 10.97 2.35
CA ILE A 165 -10.52 10.09 3.48
C ILE A 165 -9.11 10.36 4.02
N ALA A 166 -8.46 11.43 3.57
CA ALA A 166 -7.11 11.77 4.01
C ALA A 166 -7.08 12.16 5.50
N GLU A 167 -8.13 12.79 6.01
CA GLU A 167 -8.30 13.17 7.41
C GLU A 167 -8.46 11.97 8.35
N THR A 168 -8.89 10.83 7.84
CA THR A 168 -9.03 9.60 8.62
C THR A 168 -7.84 8.67 8.42
N GLU A 169 -7.26 8.61 7.23
CA GLU A 169 -6.18 7.67 6.90
C GLU A 169 -4.77 8.21 7.19
N LEU A 170 -4.49 9.49 6.90
CA LEU A 170 -3.15 10.05 7.08
C LEU A 170 -2.73 10.23 8.56
N PRO A 171 -3.63 10.49 9.53
CA PRO A 171 -3.25 10.56 10.94
C PRO A 171 -2.96 9.20 11.61
N LYS A 172 -3.28 8.07 10.98
CA LYS A 172 -3.00 6.74 11.55
C LYS A 172 -1.50 6.50 11.69
N ALA A 173 -1.06 5.71 12.66
CA ALA A 173 0.34 5.33 12.78
C ALA A 173 0.84 4.60 11.51
N LEU A 174 2.11 4.80 11.15
CA LEU A 174 2.78 3.97 10.16
C LEU A 174 3.41 2.78 10.87
N GLU A 175 2.76 1.63 10.71
CA GLU A 175 3.21 0.36 11.26
C GLU A 175 4.01 -0.43 10.22
N GLY A 176 4.87 -1.32 10.72
CA GLY A 176 5.81 -2.11 9.96
C GLY A 176 5.66 -3.61 10.15
N VAL A 177 6.77 -4.32 10.00
CA VAL A 177 6.85 -5.76 10.25
C VAL A 177 6.68 -6.10 11.72
N ARG A 178 6.07 -7.26 12.00
CA ARG A 178 6.01 -7.81 13.35
C ARG A 178 7.36 -8.36 13.79
N PHE A 179 7.80 -7.90 14.96
CA PHE A 179 9.05 -8.28 15.58
C PHE A 179 8.95 -9.67 16.22
N PHE A 180 9.84 -10.57 15.80
CA PHE A 180 9.99 -11.92 16.35
C PHE A 180 11.32 -12.05 17.08
N ASN A 181 11.31 -11.93 18.41
CA ASN A 181 12.55 -11.94 19.22
C ASN A 181 13.43 -13.18 18.97
N ALA A 182 12.84 -14.35 18.71
CA ALA A 182 13.56 -15.59 18.43
C ALA A 182 14.36 -15.56 17.12
N GLU A 183 13.97 -14.69 16.19
CA GLU A 183 14.58 -14.54 14.87
C GLU A 183 15.61 -13.41 14.80
N TYR A 184 15.64 -12.55 15.82
CA TYR A 184 16.42 -11.31 15.86
C TYR A 184 17.11 -11.15 17.23
N VAL A 185 17.86 -12.18 17.61
CA VAL A 185 18.46 -12.34 18.95
C VAL A 185 19.52 -11.29 19.32
N ASN A 186 20.01 -10.51 18.35
CA ASN A 186 21.02 -9.47 18.55
C ASN A 186 20.43 -8.05 18.52
N THR A 187 19.12 -7.91 18.33
CA THR A 187 18.44 -6.62 18.34
C THR A 187 18.19 -6.16 19.78
N ASP A 188 18.57 -4.93 20.10
CA ASP A 188 18.16 -4.28 21.34
C ASP A 188 16.69 -3.87 21.23
N VAL A 189 15.79 -4.71 21.75
CA VAL A 189 14.34 -4.47 21.75
C VAL A 189 13.97 -3.16 22.43
N THR A 190 14.77 -2.67 23.39
CA THR A 190 14.48 -1.42 24.10
C THR A 190 14.67 -0.19 23.21
N SER A 191 15.38 -0.33 22.08
CA SER A 191 15.53 0.70 21.06
C SER A 191 14.37 0.75 20.06
N LEU A 192 13.49 -0.25 20.06
CA LEU A 192 12.35 -0.32 19.15
C LEU A 192 11.09 0.31 19.76
N VAL A 193 10.29 0.95 18.91
CA VAL A 193 8.92 1.34 19.26
C VAL A 193 7.98 0.26 18.71
N LEU A 194 7.34 -0.47 19.61
CA LEU A 194 6.47 -1.59 19.25
C LEU A 194 5.03 -1.35 19.74
N THR A 195 4.05 -1.86 18.99
CA THR A 195 2.68 -2.03 19.48
C THR A 195 2.61 -3.16 20.52
N THR A 196 1.46 -3.33 21.17
CA THR A 196 1.21 -4.46 22.09
C THR A 196 1.36 -5.82 21.42
N ASP A 197 1.14 -5.87 20.11
CA ASP A 197 1.28 -7.06 19.28
C ASP A 197 2.70 -7.24 18.72
N SER A 198 3.68 -6.51 19.26
CA SER A 198 5.07 -6.53 18.80
C SER A 198 5.24 -6.08 17.34
N VAL A 199 4.38 -5.19 16.84
CA VAL A 199 4.52 -4.62 15.49
C VAL A 199 5.37 -3.35 15.55
N LEU A 200 6.34 -3.20 14.65
CA LEU A 200 7.17 -1.99 14.59
C LEU A 200 6.34 -0.75 14.27
N VAL A 201 6.57 0.34 14.99
CA VAL A 201 5.96 1.65 14.70
C VAL A 201 7.03 2.55 14.10
N GLY A 202 6.97 2.74 12.78
CA GLY A 202 7.91 3.60 12.06
C GLY A 202 7.62 5.09 12.26
N GLU A 203 6.34 5.44 12.39
CA GLU A 203 5.91 6.79 12.74
C GLU A 203 4.64 6.72 13.59
N ALA A 204 4.66 7.31 14.79
CA ALA A 204 3.53 7.24 15.70
C ALA A 204 2.38 8.12 15.24
N ALA A 205 1.13 7.71 15.50
CA ALA A 205 -0.06 8.51 15.18
C ALA A 205 -0.01 9.92 15.80
N SER A 206 0.63 10.09 16.97
CA SER A 206 0.80 11.39 17.62
C SER A 206 1.70 12.36 16.85
N GLN A 207 2.50 11.87 15.90
CA GLN A 207 3.36 12.67 15.04
C GLN A 207 2.71 12.97 13.67
N ARG A 208 1.57 12.35 13.39
CA ARG A 208 0.87 12.46 12.11
C ARG A 208 -0.43 13.23 12.30
N SER A 209 -0.66 14.22 11.47
CA SER A 209 -1.89 15.00 11.51
C SER A 209 -2.29 15.44 10.12
N PHE A 210 -3.58 15.66 9.95
CA PHE A 210 -4.16 16.21 8.75
C PHE A 210 -5.29 17.17 9.14
N ASP A 211 -5.19 18.41 8.69
CA ASP A 211 -6.12 19.49 8.90
C ASP A 211 -7.06 19.58 7.67
N PRO A 212 -8.28 19.01 7.77
CA PRO A 212 -9.22 18.99 6.65
C PRO A 212 -9.69 20.38 6.23
N SER A 213 -9.44 21.43 7.03
CA SER A 213 -9.80 22.80 6.65
C SER A 213 -8.89 23.39 5.57
N LYS A 214 -7.70 22.83 5.35
CA LYS A 214 -6.72 23.38 4.40
C LYS A 214 -5.87 22.35 3.64
N GLN A 215 -5.53 21.21 4.25
CA GLN A 215 -4.53 20.27 3.70
C GLN A 215 -5.04 19.39 2.56
N TYR A 216 -6.27 19.59 2.12
CA TYR A 216 -6.77 19.06 0.86
C TYR A 216 -6.26 19.79 -0.38
N LEU A 217 -5.70 20.98 -0.21
CA LEU A 217 -5.07 21.76 -1.26
C LEU A 217 -3.67 22.16 -0.79
N TRP A 218 -2.71 22.21 -1.72
CA TRP A 218 -1.38 22.71 -1.42
C TRP A 218 -1.39 24.24 -1.27
N PRO A 219 -0.59 24.82 -0.37
CA PRO A 219 -0.44 26.27 -0.32
C PRO A 219 0.18 26.77 -1.62
N ILE A 220 -0.36 27.86 -2.15
CA ILE A 220 0.31 28.60 -3.22
C ILE A 220 1.54 29.29 -2.61
N PRO A 221 2.74 29.17 -3.21
CA PRO A 221 3.93 29.80 -2.68
C PRO A 221 3.78 31.33 -2.54
N LEU A 222 4.15 31.88 -1.37
CA LEU A 222 3.96 33.30 -1.04
C LEU A 222 4.63 34.27 -2.02
N ASN A 223 5.74 33.85 -2.64
CA ASN A 223 6.42 34.63 -3.68
C ASN A 223 5.56 34.77 -4.95
N GLN A 224 4.77 33.76 -5.32
CA GLN A 224 3.88 33.83 -6.49
C GLN A 224 2.72 34.80 -6.24
N ILE A 225 2.14 34.77 -5.03
CA ILE A 225 1.11 35.72 -4.60
C ILE A 225 1.65 37.15 -4.59
N SER A 226 2.90 37.34 -4.15
CA SER A 226 3.54 38.65 -4.13
C SER A 226 3.79 39.22 -5.53
N ILE A 227 4.05 38.36 -6.52
CA ILE A 227 4.24 38.74 -7.92
C ILE A 227 2.91 39.07 -8.60
N ASN A 228 1.88 38.26 -8.38
CA ASN A 228 0.57 38.44 -8.97
C ASN A 228 -0.50 38.65 -7.88
N GLN A 229 -0.83 39.92 -7.62
CA GLN A 229 -1.83 40.29 -6.60
C GLN A 229 -3.26 39.82 -6.93
N ASN A 230 -3.52 39.32 -8.14
CA ASN A 230 -4.80 38.68 -8.49
C ASN A 230 -4.84 37.17 -8.15
N LEU A 231 -3.72 36.60 -7.68
CA LEU A 231 -3.64 35.21 -7.26
C LEU A 231 -4.03 35.09 -5.79
N GLU A 232 -5.24 34.63 -5.52
CA GLU A 232 -5.73 34.37 -4.17
C GLU A 232 -5.18 33.04 -3.64
N GLN A 233 -4.90 32.98 -2.34
CA GLN A 233 -4.44 31.78 -1.66
C GLN A 233 -5.56 30.73 -1.58
N ASN A 234 -5.17 29.44 -1.53
CA ASN A 234 -6.10 28.37 -1.20
C ASN A 234 -6.69 28.57 0.22
N PRO A 235 -7.93 28.13 0.48
CA PRO A 235 -8.58 28.37 1.76
C PRO A 235 -7.71 27.97 2.96
N ASN A 236 -7.61 28.89 3.94
CA ASN A 236 -6.96 28.71 5.25
C ASN A 236 -5.43 28.46 5.23
N TRP A 237 -4.76 28.77 4.10
CA TRP A 237 -3.30 28.82 3.99
C TRP A 237 -2.72 30.24 4.08
#